data_AF-A0A3D5Q9Q2-F1
#
_entry.id   AF-A0A3D5Q9Q2-F1
#
_cell.length_a   1.000
_cell.length_b   1.000
_cell.length_c   1.000
_cell.angle_alpha   90.00
_cell.angle_beta   90.00
_cell.angle_gamma   90.00
#
_symmetry.space_group_name_H-M   'P 1'
#
loop_
_entity.id
_entity.type
_entity.pdbx_description
1 polymer ?
#
loop_
_entity_poly.entity_id
_entity_poly.type
_entity_poly.pdbx_seq_one_letter_code
_entity_poly.pdbx_strand_id
1 'polypeptide(L)'
;VELGWGGYWAWDPVENSSFIPWLILTAYIHSVIIQERKNMLKIWNVSLIIFAFLATLFGTFLTRSGVFASVHSFSDSPLGFYFLMFMFLVL
;
A
#
# COMPACT_ATOMS: atom_id res chain seq x y z
N VAL A 1 -25.21 -4.99 -9.18
CA VAL A 1 -24.92 -3.87 -8.26
C VAL A 1 -24.27 -4.49 -7.05
N GLU A 2 -22.95 -4.58 -7.05
CA GLU A 2 -22.20 -5.19 -5.93
C GLU A 2 -22.10 -4.17 -4.79
N LEU A 3 -23.16 -4.06 -3.99
CA LEU A 3 -23.15 -3.35 -2.70
C LEU A 3 -22.53 -4.27 -1.64
N GLY A 4 -21.25 -4.57 -1.80
CA GLY A 4 -20.53 -5.53 -0.97
C GLY A 4 -19.93 -4.97 0.32
N TRP A 5 -20.43 -3.87 0.89
CA TRP A 5 -19.73 -3.14 1.98
C TRP A 5 -20.68 -2.60 3.06
N GLY A 6 -21.51 -3.47 3.64
CA GLY A 6 -22.58 -3.08 4.58
C GLY A 6 -22.22 -3.08 6.08
N GLY A 7 -20.96 -3.34 6.44
CA GLY A 7 -20.51 -3.44 7.83
C GLY A 7 -19.31 -2.54 8.12
N TYR A 8 -19.07 -2.21 9.40
CA TYR A 8 -18.03 -1.27 9.84
C TYR A 8 -16.61 -1.60 9.32
N TRP A 9 -16.29 -2.89 9.14
CA TRP A 9 -15.01 -3.39 8.61
C TRP A 9 -15.10 -4.01 7.22
N ALA A 10 -16.25 -3.84 6.56
CA ALA A 10 -16.38 -4.25 5.19
C ALA A 10 -15.80 -3.11 4.34
N TRP A 11 -14.48 -3.10 4.15
CA TRP A 11 -13.78 -2.16 3.27
C TRP A 11 -13.30 -2.79 1.99
N ASP A 12 -13.40 -2.05 0.89
CA ASP A 12 -13.09 -2.57 -0.43
C ASP A 12 -11.60 -2.78 -0.71
N PRO A 13 -11.24 -3.59 -1.73
CA PRO A 13 -9.84 -3.88 -2.02
C PRO A 13 -9.00 -2.61 -2.19
N VAL A 14 -9.59 -1.55 -2.74
CA VAL A 14 -8.95 -0.25 -2.91
C VAL A 14 -8.72 0.41 -1.55
N GLU A 15 -9.73 0.51 -0.70
CA GLU A 15 -9.61 1.04 0.66
C GLU A 15 -8.57 0.27 1.49
N ASN A 16 -8.62 -1.06 1.47
CA ASN A 16 -7.64 -1.91 2.16
C ASN A 16 -6.21 -1.67 1.66
N SER A 17 -6.02 -1.64 0.33
CA SER A 17 -4.70 -1.41 -0.25
C SER A 17 -4.13 -0.03 0.11
N SER A 18 -5.00 0.97 0.25
CA SER A 18 -4.64 2.33 0.66
C SER A 18 -4.22 2.39 2.12
N PHE A 19 -4.77 1.53 2.97
CA PHE A 19 -4.53 1.53 4.41
C PHE A 19 -3.21 0.86 4.82
N ILE A 20 -2.74 -0.15 4.09
CA ILE A 20 -1.52 -0.89 4.44
C ILE A 20 -0.27 0.00 4.59
N PRO A 21 0.04 0.94 3.67
CA PRO A 21 1.17 1.84 3.84
C PRO A 21 1.10 2.68 5.12
N TRP A 22 -0.09 3.09 5.55
CA TRP A 22 -0.29 3.84 6.79
C TRP A 22 0.04 3.03 8.03
N LEU A 23 -0.31 1.74 8.05
CA LEU A 23 0.06 0.83 9.15
C LEU A 23 1.59 0.67 9.24
N ILE A 24 2.25 0.47 8.10
CA ILE A 24 3.71 0.31 8.04
C ILE A 24 4.41 1.61 8.45
N LEU A 25 3.93 2.78 7.99
CA LEU A 25 4.48 4.08 8.38
C LEU A 25 4.25 4.38 9.87
N THR A 26 3.10 4.01 10.42
CA THR A 26 2.85 4.12 11.87
C THR A 26 3.86 3.28 12.65
N ALA A 27 4.09 2.03 12.23
CA ALA A 27 5.10 1.16 12.84
C ALA A 27 6.52 1.76 12.74
N TYR A 28 6.85 2.36 11.58
CA TYR A 28 8.12 3.05 11.36
C TYR A 28 8.31 4.24 12.31
N ILE A 29 7.30 5.10 12.48
CA ILE A 29 7.37 6.26 13.38
C ILE A 29 7.63 5.82 14.83
N HIS A 30 6.95 4.78 15.30
CA HIS A 30 7.20 4.26 16.66
C HIS A 30 8.61 3.67 16.78
N SER A 31 9.07 2.97 15.75
CA SER A 31 10.37 2.31 15.75
C SER A 31 11.55 3.27 15.58
N VAL A 32 11.38 4.39 14.87
CA VAL A 32 12.44 5.41 14.74
C VAL A 32 12.70 6.13 16.06
N ILE A 33 11.66 6.37 16.86
CA ILE A 33 11.79 6.93 18.21
C ILE A 33 12.59 5.97 19.11
N ILE A 34 12.37 4.66 18.98
CA ILE A 34 13.15 3.65 19.72
C ILE A 34 14.60 3.63 19.24
N GLN A 35 14.84 3.73 17.92
CA GLN A 35 16.19 3.82 17.38
C GLN A 35 16.95 5.02 17.94
N GLU A 36 16.36 6.21 17.96
CA GLU A 36 17.03 7.41 18.50
C GLU A 36 17.35 7.27 19.99
N ARG A 37 16.45 6.67 20.77
CA ARG A 37 16.62 6.53 22.23
C ARG A 37 17.55 5.39 22.64
N LYS A 38 17.61 4.30 21.87
CA LYS A 38 18.31 3.06 22.24
C LYS A 38 19.42 2.65 21.28
N ASN A 39 19.61 3.38 20.18
CA ASN A 39 20.56 3.06 19.12
C ASN A 39 20.41 1.62 18.56
N MET A 40 19.18 1.12 18.51
CA MET A 40 18.81 -0.20 18.01
C MET A 40 17.89 -0.08 16.78
N LEU A 41 17.56 -1.18 16.11
CA LEU A 41 16.54 -1.23 15.04
C LEU A 41 16.85 -0.45 13.75
N LYS A 42 18.10 -0.04 13.50
CA LYS A 42 18.49 0.68 12.28
C LYS A 42 18.11 -0.06 10.99
N ILE A 43 18.47 -1.35 10.89
CA ILE A 43 18.13 -2.18 9.72
C ILE A 43 16.61 -2.34 9.61
N TRP A 44 15.92 -2.57 10.74
CA TRP A 44 14.47 -2.72 10.78
C TRP A 44 13.73 -1.47 10.29
N ASN A 45 14.18 -0.28 10.67
CA ASN A 45 13.60 0.98 10.20
C ASN A 45 13.81 1.19 8.71
N VAL A 46 14.97 0.81 8.18
CA VAL A 46 15.23 0.81 6.72
C VAL A 46 14.30 -0.19 6.02
N SER A 47 14.11 -1.40 6.56
CA SER A 47 13.16 -2.37 6.01
C SER A 47 11.73 -1.84 6.02
N LEU A 48 11.29 -1.22 7.12
CA LEU A 48 9.93 -0.67 7.22
C LEU A 48 9.67 0.45 6.22
N ILE A 49 10.60 1.38 6.02
CA ILE A 49 10.39 2.45 5.04
C ILE A 49 10.43 1.93 3.60
N ILE A 50 11.27 0.94 3.30
CA ILE A 50 11.26 0.24 2.01
C ILE A 50 9.92 -0.46 1.81
N PHE A 51 9.42 -1.20 2.79
CA PHE A 51 8.12 -1.87 2.68
C PHE A 51 6.96 -0.90 2.55
N ALA A 52 6.99 0.25 3.24
CA ALA A 52 6.00 1.30 3.06
C ALA A 52 5.98 1.80 1.61
N PHE A 53 7.15 2.05 1.02
CA PHE A 53 7.28 2.46 -0.38
C PHE A 53 6.82 1.37 -1.36
N LEU A 54 7.19 0.11 -1.14
CA LEU A 54 6.72 -0.99 -1.97
C LEU A 54 5.20 -1.17 -1.88
N ALA A 55 4.63 -1.00 -0.67
CA ALA A 55 3.20 -1.08 -0.45
C ALA A 55 2.44 0.06 -1.15
N THR A 56 2.99 1.28 -1.22
CA THR A 56 2.35 2.37 -1.98
C THR A 56 2.36 2.13 -3.48
N LEU A 57 3.47 1.61 -4.03
CA LEU A 57 3.52 1.20 -5.43
C LEU A 57 2.52 0.09 -5.72
N PHE A 58 2.51 -0.95 -4.88
CA PHE A 58 1.57 -2.07 -5.04
C PHE A 58 0.11 -1.63 -4.91
N GLY A 59 -0.23 -0.79 -3.91
CA GLY A 59 -1.56 -0.20 -3.78
C GLY A 59 -1.96 0.62 -5.01
N THR A 60 -1.04 1.40 -5.58
CA THR A 60 -1.29 2.14 -6.84
C THR A 60 -1.63 1.18 -7.98
N PHE A 61 -0.90 0.07 -8.12
CA PHE A 61 -1.21 -0.95 -9.10
C PHE A 61 -2.61 -1.56 -8.86
N LEU A 62 -2.96 -1.92 -7.63
CA LEU A 62 -4.27 -2.50 -7.31
C LEU A 62 -5.44 -1.55 -7.62
N THR A 63 -5.29 -0.25 -7.33
CA THR A 63 -6.34 0.76 -7.59
C THR A 63 -6.50 1.13 -9.06
N ARG A 64 -5.46 0.95 -9.89
CA ARG A 64 -5.42 1.37 -11.30
C ARG A 64 -5.52 0.24 -12.30
N SER A 65 -5.23 -1.00 -11.92
CA SER A 65 -5.16 -2.14 -12.85
C SER A 65 -6.50 -2.78 -13.18
N GLY A 66 -7.52 -2.57 -12.35
CA GLY A 66 -8.81 -3.25 -12.53
C GLY A 66 -8.77 -4.75 -12.24
N VAL A 67 -7.68 -5.27 -11.65
CA VAL A 67 -7.56 -6.69 -11.28
C VAL A 67 -8.59 -7.10 -10.23
N PHE A 68 -9.03 -6.15 -9.39
CA PHE A 68 -10.09 -6.34 -8.40
C PHE A 68 -11.28 -5.43 -8.70
N ALA A 69 -12.48 -5.96 -8.50
CA ALA A 69 -13.71 -5.18 -8.57
C ALA A 69 -13.83 -4.26 -7.33
N SER A 70 -13.95 -2.96 -7.56
CA SER A 70 -14.11 -1.95 -6.52
C SER A 70 -14.83 -0.73 -7.09
N VAL A 71 -15.71 -0.14 -6.30
CA VAL A 71 -16.41 1.12 -6.65
C VAL A 71 -15.47 2.32 -6.62
N HIS A 72 -14.33 2.19 -5.94
CA HIS A 72 -13.26 3.18 -5.86
C HIS A 72 -12.14 2.91 -6.88
N SER A 73 -12.29 1.90 -7.75
CA SER A 73 -11.28 1.63 -8.78
C SER A 73 -11.33 2.67 -9.89
N PHE A 74 -10.16 3.12 -10.34
CA PHE A 74 -10.00 4.05 -11.46
C PHE A 74 -9.40 3.31 -12.66
N SER A 75 -10.04 2.21 -13.04
CA SER A 75 -9.50 1.13 -13.89
C SER A 75 -9.82 1.26 -15.38
N ASP A 76 -10.60 2.26 -15.79
CA ASP A 76 -10.93 2.53 -17.21
C ASP A 76 -9.77 3.15 -18.00
N SER A 77 -8.55 2.60 -17.87
CA SER A 77 -7.39 3.04 -18.65
C SER A 77 -6.33 1.93 -18.79
N PRO A 78 -5.52 1.95 -19.87
CA PRO A 78 -4.40 1.00 -20.03
C PRO A 78 -3.25 1.26 -19.04
N LEU A 79 -3.39 2.23 -18.13
CA LEU A 79 -2.35 2.66 -17.18
C LEU A 79 -1.88 1.52 -16.28
N GLY A 80 -2.76 0.59 -15.91
CA GLY A 80 -2.42 -0.54 -15.05
C GLY A 80 -1.28 -1.41 -15.61
N PHE A 81 -1.31 -1.69 -16.92
CA PHE A 81 -0.28 -2.48 -17.58
C PHE A 81 1.06 -1.73 -17.67
N TYR A 82 1.02 -0.44 -18.05
CA TYR A 82 2.23 0.39 -18.10
C TYR A 82 2.87 0.54 -16.72
N PHE A 83 2.06 0.69 -15.67
CA PHE A 83 2.55 0.78 -14.30
C PHE A 83 3.15 -0.55 -13.82
N LEU A 84 2.57 -1.69 -14.20
CA LEU A 84 3.14 -3.01 -13.90
C LEU A 84 4.51 -3.20 -14.56
N MET A 85 4.66 -2.80 -15.83
CA MET A 85 5.95 -2.83 -16.53
C MET A 85 6.97 -1.90 -15.85
N PHE A 86 6.55 -0.70 -15.43
CA PHE A 86 7.38 0.21 -14.66
C PHE A 86 7.87 -0.43 -13.34
N MET A 87 6.98 -1.08 -12.59
CA MET A 87 7.34 -1.76 -11.36
C MET A 87 8.39 -2.85 -11.59
N PHE A 88 8.26 -3.67 -12.64
CA PHE A 88 9.22 -4.73 -12.95
C PHE A 88 10.61 -4.21 -13.36
N LEU A 89 10.68 -2.99 -13.92
CA LEU A 89 11.94 -2.37 -14.30
C LEU A 89 12.67 -1.68 -13.14
N VAL A 90 11.91 -1.19 -12.16
CA VAL A 90 12.43 -0.35 -11.06
C VAL A 90 12.62 -1.13 -9.75
N LEU A 91 11.83 -2.17 -9.52
CA LEU A 91 11.92 -3.06 -8.35
C LEU A 91 12.73 -4.31 -8.66
#